data_AF-A0A6G3XEG3-F1
#
_entry.id   AF-A0A6G3XEG3-F1
#
_cell.length_a   1.000
_cell.length_b   1.000
_cell.length_c   1.000
_cell.angle_alpha   90.00
_cell.angle_beta   90.00
_cell.angle_gamma   90.00
#
_symmetry.space_group_name_H-M   'P 1'
#
loop_
_entity.id
_entity.type
_entity.pdbx_description
1 polymer ?
#
loop_
_entity_poly.entity_id
_entity_poly.type
_entity_poly.pdbx_seq_one_letter_code
_entity_poly.pdbx_strand_id
1 'polypeptide(L)'
;TDPDAVSRTVPVRDGDMTVDASPVVWRTGGRSTEPHLLAVGQPGGGTTTLVRSIALQALQSGDVIVVDGSGTGEYGALAGRSGVLAVESGLGGALATLEWAAHETERRLITANRARQSGHRVPDDILRPLWILLDRPGVLGHLAVADGRPDPLELLRIPLRHGRAAQ
;
A
#
# COMPACT_ATOMS: atom_id res chain seq x y z
N THR A 1 17.26 19.24 -21.07
CA THR A 1 16.97 19.83 -19.75
C THR A 1 16.56 21.25 -19.99
N ASP A 2 15.38 21.62 -19.52
CA ASP A 2 14.81 22.97 -19.73
C ASP A 2 15.62 24.00 -18.92
N PRO A 3 16.07 25.11 -19.53
CA PRO A 3 16.79 26.18 -18.82
C PRO A 3 15.99 26.82 -17.66
N ASP A 4 14.67 26.66 -17.62
CA ASP A 4 13.81 27.17 -16.54
C ASP A 4 13.54 26.14 -15.42
N ALA A 5 14.21 24.99 -15.45
CA ALA A 5 14.04 23.95 -14.44
C ALA A 5 14.71 24.36 -13.11
N VAL A 6 13.90 24.89 -12.18
CA VAL A 6 14.31 25.10 -10.77
C VAL A 6 14.78 23.78 -10.17
N SER A 7 15.89 23.80 -9.44
CA SER A 7 16.34 22.66 -8.65
C SER A 7 15.22 22.27 -7.67
N ARG A 8 14.51 21.18 -7.94
CA ARG A 8 13.38 20.73 -7.13
C ARG A 8 13.89 20.01 -5.89
N THR A 9 14.52 20.74 -4.98
CA THR A 9 14.93 20.21 -3.68
C THR A 9 13.82 20.43 -2.65
N VAL A 10 13.81 19.58 -1.63
CA VAL A 10 12.96 19.74 -0.45
C VAL A 10 13.84 19.84 0.79
N PRO A 11 13.52 20.73 1.74
CA PRO A 11 14.27 20.81 2.99
C PRO A 11 14.02 19.55 3.81
N VAL A 12 15.09 18.86 4.19
CA VAL A 12 15.05 17.68 5.06
C VAL A 12 15.97 17.87 6.25
N ARG A 13 15.66 17.20 7.36
CA ARG A 13 16.50 17.24 8.56
C ARG A 13 17.54 16.12 8.51
N ASP A 14 18.81 16.49 8.57
CA ASP A 14 19.96 15.59 8.70
C ASP A 14 20.67 15.87 10.03
N GLY A 15 20.37 15.07 11.05
CA GLY A 15 20.76 15.36 12.43
C GLY A 15 20.13 16.67 12.93
N ASP A 16 20.99 17.65 13.25
CA ASP A 16 20.61 19.00 13.67
C ASP A 16 20.63 20.04 12.53
N MET A 17 20.97 19.61 11.31
CA MET A 17 21.01 20.48 10.13
C MET A 17 19.76 20.33 9.27
N THR A 18 19.39 21.39 8.55
CA THR A 18 18.41 21.33 7.46
C THR A 18 19.17 21.45 6.15
N VAL A 19 18.98 20.47 5.26
CA VAL A 19 19.64 20.41 3.95
C VAL A 19 18.61 20.29 2.83
N ASP A 20 18.94 20.81 1.66
CA ASP A 20 18.14 20.67 0.44
C ASP A 20 18.45 19.33 -0.23
N ALA A 21 17.47 18.41 -0.24
CA ALA A 21 17.62 17.10 -0.84
C ALA A 21 16.76 16.92 -2.09
N SER A 22 17.24 16.12 -3.04
CA SER A 22 16.42 15.69 -4.19
C SER A 22 15.27 14.79 -3.74
N PRO A 23 14.11 14.83 -4.39
CA PRO A 23 12.97 13.99 -4.05
C PRO A 23 13.32 12.51 -4.26
N VAL A 24 12.96 11.70 -3.27
CA VAL A 24 13.08 10.24 -3.35
C VAL A 24 11.74 9.68 -3.81
N VAL A 25 11.76 8.90 -4.89
CA VAL A 25 10.56 8.25 -5.46
C VAL A 25 10.72 6.75 -5.36
N TRP A 26 9.75 6.10 -4.72
CA TRP A 26 9.66 4.64 -4.73
C TRP A 26 9.09 4.17 -6.07
N ARG A 27 9.90 3.45 -6.85
CA ARG A 27 9.48 2.91 -8.15
C ARG A 27 8.66 1.64 -7.95
N THR A 28 7.42 1.64 -8.43
CA THR A 28 6.51 0.48 -8.38
C THR A 28 6.17 -0.03 -9.80
N GLY A 29 5.42 -1.14 -9.88
CA GLY A 29 5.02 -1.79 -11.13
C GLY A 29 5.91 -2.97 -11.54
N GLY A 30 5.55 -3.66 -12.64
CA GLY A 30 6.14 -4.97 -13.00
C GLY A 30 7.67 -5.00 -13.22
N ARG A 31 8.29 -3.84 -13.48
CA ARG A 31 9.76 -3.71 -13.61
C ARG A 31 10.48 -3.42 -12.29
N SER A 32 9.75 -3.09 -11.21
CA SER A 32 10.34 -2.92 -9.89
C SER A 32 10.67 -4.28 -9.27
N THR A 33 11.89 -4.42 -8.76
CA THR A 33 12.33 -5.61 -8.01
C THR A 33 11.84 -5.59 -6.58
N GLU A 34 11.41 -4.42 -6.07
CA GLU A 34 10.98 -4.18 -4.70
C GLU A 34 9.55 -3.62 -4.68
N PRO A 35 8.54 -4.50 -4.84
CA PRO A 35 7.13 -4.12 -4.91
C PRO A 35 6.51 -3.80 -3.53
N HIS A 36 7.25 -4.07 -2.44
CA HIS A 36 6.79 -3.89 -1.07
C HIS A 36 7.72 -2.95 -0.31
N LEU A 37 7.15 -2.16 0.60
CA LEU A 37 7.88 -1.22 1.44
C LEU A 37 7.48 -1.44 2.90
N LEU A 38 8.48 -1.53 3.78
CA LEU A 38 8.29 -1.54 5.23
C LEU A 38 8.82 -0.23 5.80
N ALA A 39 7.92 0.56 6.41
CA ALA A 39 8.28 1.77 7.12
C ALA A 39 8.37 1.51 8.62
N VAL A 40 9.51 1.85 9.23
CA VAL A 40 9.74 1.73 10.68
C VAL A 40 10.11 3.08 11.26
N GLY A 41 9.67 3.36 12.48
CA GLY A 41 9.94 4.62 13.15
C GLY A 41 9.50 4.58 14.61
N GLN A 42 10.09 5.45 15.42
CA GLN A 42 9.66 5.69 16.79
C GLN A 42 8.29 6.40 16.82
N PRO A 43 7.56 6.37 17.94
CA PRO A 43 6.37 7.21 18.12
C PRO A 43 6.67 8.68 17.77
N GLY A 44 5.82 9.30 16.95
CA GLY A 44 6.04 10.67 16.44
C GLY A 44 7.00 10.77 15.25
N GLY A 45 7.60 9.66 14.79
CA GLY A 45 8.52 9.63 13.64
C GLY A 45 7.88 9.79 12.26
N GLY A 46 6.55 9.99 12.19
CA GLY A 46 5.87 10.33 10.94
C GLY A 46 5.52 9.14 10.03
N THR A 47 5.55 7.90 10.50
CA THR A 47 5.17 6.71 9.70
C THR A 47 3.72 6.79 9.18
N THR A 48 2.76 7.18 10.01
CA THR A 48 1.37 7.43 9.58
C THR A 48 1.31 8.49 8.46
N THR A 49 2.07 9.57 8.58
CA THR A 49 2.14 10.64 7.56
C THR A 49 2.75 10.12 6.27
N LEU A 50 3.80 9.29 6.34
CA LEU A 50 4.38 8.64 5.17
C LEU A 50 3.34 7.75 4.46
N VAL A 51 2.63 6.90 5.21
CA VAL A 51 1.58 6.02 4.65
C VAL A 51 0.47 6.84 3.99
N ARG A 52 0.04 7.95 4.59
CA ARG A 52 -0.93 8.88 3.97
C ARG A 52 -0.41 9.49 2.67
N SER A 53 0.85 9.95 2.65
CA SER A 53 1.47 10.49 1.44
C SER A 53 1.58 9.44 0.33
N ILE A 54 1.86 8.18 0.67
CA ILE A 54 1.84 7.07 -0.28
C ILE A 54 0.42 6.82 -0.79
N ALA A 55 -0.60 6.80 0.08
CA ALA A 55 -2.00 6.61 -0.31
C ALA A 55 -2.44 7.67 -1.34
N LEU A 56 -2.13 8.94 -1.09
CA LEU A 56 -2.48 10.04 -2.00
C LEU A 56 -1.79 9.92 -3.37
N GLN A 57 -0.56 9.44 -3.40
CA GLN A 57 0.17 9.20 -4.66
C GLN A 57 -0.38 7.97 -5.40
N ALA A 58 -0.65 6.89 -4.67
CA ALA A 58 -1.20 5.65 -5.21
C ALA A 58 -2.56 5.86 -5.89
N LEU A 59 -3.43 6.71 -5.33
CA LEU A 59 -4.76 7.00 -5.88
C LEU A 59 -4.74 7.63 -7.27
N GLN A 60 -3.61 8.20 -7.71
CA GLN A 60 -3.51 8.78 -9.06
C GLN A 60 -3.65 7.72 -10.16
N SER A 61 -3.24 6.48 -9.88
CA SER A 61 -3.16 5.43 -10.91
C SER A 61 -3.54 4.03 -10.43
N GLY A 62 -3.83 3.83 -9.15
CA GLY A 62 -4.15 2.53 -8.56
C GLY A 62 -5.44 2.51 -7.75
N ASP A 63 -5.75 1.32 -7.25
CA ASP A 63 -6.81 1.08 -6.29
C ASP A 63 -6.17 0.84 -4.92
N VAL A 64 -6.74 1.42 -3.86
CA VAL A 64 -6.13 1.48 -2.54
C VAL A 64 -7.06 0.87 -1.50
N ILE A 65 -6.49 -0.03 -0.72
CA ILE A 65 -7.02 -0.48 0.58
C ILE A 65 -6.15 0.15 1.67
N VAL A 66 -6.80 0.66 2.72
CA VAL A 66 -6.12 1.12 3.92
C VAL A 66 -6.64 0.39 5.14
N VAL A 67 -5.72 -0.14 5.95
CA VAL A 67 -6.01 -0.67 7.28
C VAL A 67 -5.29 0.19 8.32
N ASP A 68 -6.07 0.84 9.16
CA ASP A 68 -5.64 1.64 10.31
C ASP A 68 -5.61 0.78 11.57
N GLY A 69 -4.44 0.25 11.91
CA GLY A 69 -4.25 -0.51 13.15
C GLY A 69 -4.34 0.34 14.41
N SER A 70 -4.29 1.68 14.32
CA SER A 70 -4.43 2.54 15.49
C SER A 70 -5.88 2.71 15.96
N GLY A 71 -6.83 2.42 15.08
CA GLY A 71 -8.26 2.54 15.37
C GLY A 71 -8.76 3.99 15.50
N THR A 72 -7.91 5.00 15.28
CA THR A 72 -8.28 6.41 15.48
C THR A 72 -9.04 7.01 14.29
N GLY A 73 -9.10 6.30 13.16
CA GLY A 73 -9.79 6.76 11.97
C GLY A 73 -8.99 7.78 11.18
N GLU A 74 -7.65 7.73 11.26
CA GLU A 74 -6.74 8.67 10.58
C GLU A 74 -6.97 8.73 9.06
N TYR A 75 -7.60 7.72 8.49
CA TYR A 75 -7.81 7.58 7.05
C TYR A 75 -9.27 7.79 6.62
N GLY A 76 -10.18 8.15 7.53
CA GLY A 76 -11.61 8.28 7.24
C GLY A 76 -11.94 9.23 6.08
N ALA A 77 -11.12 10.26 5.85
CA ALA A 77 -11.30 11.20 4.73
C ALA A 77 -11.12 10.56 3.33
N LEU A 78 -10.48 9.39 3.25
CA LEU A 78 -10.31 8.62 2.02
C LEU A 78 -11.54 7.76 1.69
N ALA A 79 -12.38 7.44 2.67
CA ALA A 79 -13.55 6.59 2.45
C ALA A 79 -14.47 7.22 1.39
N GLY A 80 -14.94 6.39 0.45
CA GLY A 80 -15.81 6.80 -0.65
C GLY A 80 -15.12 7.62 -1.76
N ARG A 81 -13.81 7.84 -1.70
CA ARG A 81 -13.07 8.46 -2.80
C ARG A 81 -12.85 7.47 -3.94
N SER A 82 -12.82 7.98 -5.17
CA SER A 82 -12.51 7.16 -6.36
C SER A 82 -11.17 6.46 -6.18
N GLY A 83 -11.13 5.16 -6.49
CA GLY A 83 -9.95 4.31 -6.32
C GLY A 83 -9.73 3.82 -4.89
N VAL A 84 -10.52 4.23 -3.89
CA VAL A 84 -10.44 3.66 -2.54
C VAL A 84 -11.43 2.52 -2.41
N LEU A 85 -10.92 1.30 -2.24
CA LEU A 85 -11.74 0.08 -2.13
C LEU A 85 -12.22 -0.15 -0.70
N ALA A 86 -11.38 0.14 0.29
CA ALA A 86 -11.72 -0.02 1.71
C ALA A 86 -10.84 0.87 2.60
N VAL A 87 -11.43 1.33 3.71
CA VAL A 87 -10.72 1.98 4.83
C VAL A 87 -11.21 1.34 6.11
N GLU A 88 -10.37 0.53 6.74
CA GLU A 88 -10.74 -0.28 7.90
C GLU A 88 -9.95 0.13 9.13
N SER A 89 -10.64 0.38 10.24
CA SER A 89 -10.03 0.69 11.54
C SER A 89 -10.30 -0.36 12.62
N GLY A 90 -11.12 -1.36 12.31
CA GLY A 90 -11.47 -2.45 13.22
C GLY A 90 -10.95 -3.81 12.75
N LEU A 91 -10.71 -4.72 13.70
CA LEU A 91 -10.14 -6.05 13.43
C LEU A 91 -10.99 -6.87 12.44
N GLY A 92 -12.32 -6.87 12.60
CA GLY A 92 -13.22 -7.63 11.73
C GLY A 92 -13.16 -7.17 10.27
N GLY A 93 -13.17 -5.86 10.05
CA GLY A 93 -13.03 -5.24 8.73
C GLY A 93 -11.64 -5.48 8.13
N ALA A 94 -10.59 -5.35 8.95
CA ALA A 94 -9.22 -5.65 8.55
C ALA A 94 -9.08 -7.10 8.06
N LEU A 95 -9.62 -8.08 8.80
CA LEU A 95 -9.61 -9.49 8.41
C LEU A 95 -10.32 -9.72 7.07
N ALA A 96 -11.57 -9.26 6.95
CA ALA A 96 -12.36 -9.45 5.73
C ALA A 96 -11.70 -8.81 4.50
N THR A 97 -11.16 -7.59 4.67
CA THR A 97 -10.52 -6.84 3.59
C THR A 97 -9.17 -7.45 3.19
N LEU A 98 -8.36 -7.93 4.14
CA LEU A 98 -7.10 -8.60 3.82
C LEU A 98 -7.32 -9.99 3.21
N GLU A 99 -8.37 -10.71 3.63
CA GLU A 99 -8.78 -11.97 3.00
C GLU A 99 -9.22 -11.73 1.54
N TRP A 100 -10.03 -10.70 1.30
CA TRP A 100 -10.39 -10.28 -0.05
C TRP A 100 -9.14 -9.94 -0.88
N ALA A 101 -8.19 -9.19 -0.32
CA ALA A 101 -6.97 -8.79 -1.03
C ALA A 101 -6.08 -9.98 -1.39
N ALA A 102 -6.03 -11.02 -0.53
CA ALA A 102 -5.36 -12.28 -0.84
C ALA A 102 -6.02 -12.98 -2.04
N HIS A 103 -7.34 -13.17 -2.01
CA HIS A 103 -8.08 -13.77 -3.12
C HIS A 103 -7.98 -12.97 -4.41
N GLU A 104 -8.03 -11.64 -4.34
CA GLU A 104 -7.89 -10.77 -5.51
C GLU A 104 -6.49 -10.88 -6.11
N THR A 105 -5.45 -10.99 -5.28
CA THR A 105 -4.09 -11.23 -5.77
C THR A 105 -4.00 -12.54 -6.56
N GLU A 106 -4.60 -13.63 -6.07
CA GLU A 106 -4.61 -14.92 -6.77
C GLU A 106 -5.41 -14.84 -8.07
N ARG A 107 -6.58 -14.21 -8.05
CA ARG A 107 -7.42 -14.01 -9.23
C ARG A 107 -6.66 -13.26 -10.32
N ARG A 108 -6.00 -12.15 -9.96
CA ARG A 108 -5.18 -11.36 -10.87
C ARG A 108 -4.01 -12.15 -11.43
N LEU A 109 -3.32 -12.93 -10.58
CA LEU A 109 -2.21 -13.80 -11.01
C LEU A 109 -2.66 -14.83 -12.06
N ILE A 110 -3.77 -15.53 -11.81
CA ILE A 110 -4.32 -16.51 -12.75
C ILE A 110 -4.71 -15.84 -14.06
N THR A 111 -5.39 -14.69 -13.98
CA THR A 111 -5.87 -13.94 -15.14
C THR A 111 -4.71 -13.45 -16.00
N ALA A 112 -3.70 -12.83 -15.39
CA ALA A 112 -2.51 -12.35 -16.09
C ALA A 112 -1.73 -13.51 -16.74
N ASN A 113 -1.61 -14.65 -16.06
CA ASN A 113 -0.97 -15.84 -16.62
C ASN A 113 -1.72 -16.40 -17.82
N ARG A 114 -3.05 -16.50 -17.77
CA ARG A 114 -3.87 -16.96 -18.90
C ARG A 114 -3.76 -16.03 -20.10
N ALA A 115 -3.81 -14.70 -19.88
CA ALA A 115 -3.63 -13.71 -20.94
C ALA A 115 -2.25 -13.88 -21.62
N ARG A 116 -1.17 -13.99 -20.82
CA ARG A 116 0.19 -14.24 -21.33
C ARG A 116 0.30 -15.53 -22.14
N GLN A 117 -0.24 -16.64 -21.64
CA GLN A 117 -0.16 -17.95 -22.30
C GLN A 117 -0.94 -18.01 -23.61
N SER A 118 -2.05 -17.28 -23.70
CA SER A 118 -2.92 -17.27 -24.87
C SER A 118 -2.61 -16.13 -25.85
N GLY A 119 -1.63 -15.26 -25.54
CA GLY A 119 -1.28 -14.09 -26.34
C GLY A 119 -2.34 -12.97 -26.34
N HIS A 120 -3.31 -13.02 -25.43
CA HIS A 120 -4.34 -11.99 -25.32
C HIS A 120 -3.90 -10.82 -24.46
N ARG A 121 -4.54 -9.66 -24.67
CA ARG A 121 -4.39 -8.50 -23.80
C ARG A 121 -4.89 -8.84 -22.39
N VAL A 122 -4.18 -8.36 -21.38
CA VAL A 122 -4.62 -8.42 -19.99
C VAL A 122 -5.93 -7.61 -19.83
N PRO A 123 -6.96 -8.14 -19.14
CA PRO A 123 -8.22 -7.42 -18.89
C PRO A 123 -8.02 -6.08 -18.16
N ASP A 124 -8.85 -5.09 -18.50
CA ASP A 124 -8.72 -3.72 -17.97
C ASP A 124 -8.91 -3.64 -16.44
N ASP A 125 -9.71 -4.55 -15.83
CA ASP A 125 -9.98 -4.58 -14.39
C ASP A 125 -8.77 -4.92 -13.52
N ILE A 126 -7.71 -5.49 -14.12
CA ILE A 126 -6.48 -5.86 -13.41
C ILE A 126 -5.27 -5.02 -13.82
N LEU A 127 -5.46 -4.01 -14.70
CA LEU A 127 -4.39 -3.10 -15.12
C LEU A 127 -4.08 -2.04 -14.06
N ARG A 128 -5.05 -1.68 -13.22
CA ARG A 128 -4.82 -0.75 -12.10
C ARG A 128 -4.11 -1.48 -10.96
N PRO A 129 -2.93 -1.05 -10.49
CA PRO A 129 -2.26 -1.69 -9.37
C PRO A 129 -3.11 -1.62 -8.10
N LEU A 130 -3.21 -2.75 -7.39
CA LEU A 130 -3.79 -2.81 -6.06
C LEU A 130 -2.71 -2.46 -5.02
N TRP A 131 -2.97 -1.43 -4.21
CA TRP A 131 -2.16 -0.99 -3.10
C TRP A 131 -2.80 -1.42 -1.79
N ILE A 132 -2.06 -2.15 -0.96
CA ILE A 132 -2.49 -2.59 0.35
C ILE A 132 -1.64 -1.85 1.38
N LEU A 133 -2.24 -0.87 2.05
CA LEU A 133 -1.55 0.00 3.01
C LEU A 133 -1.99 -0.37 4.42
N LEU A 134 -1.01 -0.71 5.28
CA LEU A 134 -1.26 -1.00 6.68
C LEU A 134 -0.50 0.02 7.53
N ASP A 135 -1.22 0.79 8.34
CA ASP A 135 -0.63 1.61 9.38
C ASP A 135 -0.70 0.89 10.73
N ARG A 136 0.43 0.88 11.46
CA ARG A 136 0.62 0.16 12.72
C ARG A 136 0.07 -1.29 12.74
N PRO A 137 0.44 -2.14 11.76
CA PRO A 137 -0.08 -3.49 11.63
C PRO A 137 0.10 -4.38 12.88
N GLY A 138 1.15 -4.14 13.67
CA GLY A 138 1.40 -4.92 14.89
C GLY A 138 0.30 -4.80 15.96
N VAL A 139 -0.46 -3.70 15.98
CA VAL A 139 -1.60 -3.54 16.91
C VAL A 139 -2.71 -4.53 16.58
N LEU A 140 -2.94 -4.83 15.30
CA LEU A 140 -3.97 -5.77 14.86
C LEU A 140 -3.69 -7.19 15.34
N GLY A 141 -2.42 -7.61 15.36
CA GLY A 141 -2.03 -8.93 15.88
C GLY A 141 -2.33 -9.06 17.37
N HIS A 142 -2.04 -8.03 18.17
CA HIS A 142 -2.38 -8.03 19.60
C HIS A 142 -3.90 -8.09 19.83
N LEU A 143 -4.68 -7.34 19.04
CA LEU A 143 -6.14 -7.37 19.10
C LEU A 143 -6.69 -8.76 18.70
N ALA A 144 -6.14 -9.37 17.65
CA ALA A 144 -6.55 -10.70 17.21
C ALA A 144 -6.33 -11.77 18.28
N VAL A 145 -5.17 -11.75 18.95
CA VAL A 145 -4.88 -12.65 20.07
C VAL A 145 -5.88 -12.45 21.20
N ALA A 146 -6.20 -11.20 21.56
CA ALA A 146 -7.15 -10.88 22.62
C ALA A 146 -8.58 -11.37 22.30
N ASP A 147 -8.99 -11.29 21.03
CA ASP A 147 -10.32 -11.69 20.56
C ASP A 147 -10.41 -13.18 20.15
N GLY A 148 -9.33 -13.95 20.29
CA GLY A 148 -9.28 -15.35 19.84
C GLY A 148 -9.47 -15.52 18.32
N ARG A 149 -9.03 -14.53 17.55
CA ARG A 149 -9.13 -14.46 16.09
C ARG A 149 -7.79 -14.78 15.42
N PRO A 150 -7.80 -15.20 14.14
CA PRO A 150 -6.58 -15.36 13.36
C PRO A 150 -5.79 -14.04 13.26
N ASP A 151 -4.46 -14.13 13.19
CA ASP A 151 -3.60 -12.97 12.95
C ASP A 151 -3.83 -12.43 11.52
N PRO A 152 -4.31 -11.18 11.35
CA PRO A 152 -4.54 -10.60 10.03
C PRO A 152 -3.28 -10.53 9.16
N LEU A 153 -2.08 -10.52 9.77
CA LEU A 153 -0.82 -10.46 9.03
C LEU A 153 -0.50 -11.75 8.28
N GLU A 154 -1.07 -12.89 8.68
CA GLU A 154 -0.93 -14.15 7.93
C GLU A 154 -1.54 -14.06 6.52
N LEU A 155 -2.58 -13.24 6.36
CA LEU A 155 -3.26 -13.01 5.08
C LEU A 155 -2.38 -12.24 4.07
N LEU A 156 -1.33 -11.56 4.53
CA LEU A 156 -0.39 -10.86 3.66
C LEU A 156 0.55 -11.80 2.90
N ARG A 157 0.63 -13.08 3.27
CA ARG A 157 1.54 -14.04 2.63
C ARG A 157 1.38 -14.10 1.11
N ILE A 158 0.13 -14.13 0.63
CA ILE A 158 -0.17 -14.22 -0.81
C ILE A 158 0.15 -12.91 -1.53
N PRO A 159 -0.37 -11.73 -1.09
CA PRO A 159 0.03 -10.44 -1.64
C PRO A 159 1.55 -10.21 -1.65
N LEU A 160 2.26 -10.57 -0.58
CA LEU A 160 3.71 -10.38 -0.49
C LEU A 160 4.46 -11.28 -1.48
N ARG A 161 4.03 -12.54 -1.64
CA ARG A 161 4.70 -13.49 -2.54
C ARG A 161 4.37 -13.26 -4.01
N HIS A 162 3.14 -12.88 -4.31
CA HIS A 162 2.60 -12.90 -5.68
C HIS A 162 2.20 -11.53 -6.23
N GLY A 163 2.12 -10.49 -5.40
CA GLY A 163 1.63 -9.16 -5.79
C GLY A 163 2.31 -8.58 -7.02
N ARG A 164 3.64 -8.76 -7.17
CA ARG A 164 4.37 -8.31 -8.37
C ARG A 164 3.90 -8.99 -9.66
N ALA A 165 3.64 -10.29 -9.62
CA ALA A 165 3.25 -11.07 -10.80
C ALA A 165 1.75 -10.94 -11.13
N ALA A 166 0.99 -10.41 -10.16
CA ALA A 166 -0.43 -10.11 -10.23
C ALA A 166 -0.72 -8.65 -10.69
N GLN A 167 0.31 -7.87 -10.99
CA GLN A 167 0.22 -6.53 -11.61
C GLN A 167 0.46 -6.57 -13.12
#